data_AF-A0A401J876-F1
#
_entry.id   AF-A0A401J876-F1
#
_cell.length_a   1.000
_cell.length_b   1.000
_cell.length_c   1.000
_cell.angle_alpha   90.00
_cell.angle_beta   90.00
_cell.angle_gamma   90.00
#
_symmetry.space_group_name_H-M   'P 1'
#
loop_
_entity.id
_entity.type
_entity.pdbx_description
1 polymer ?
#
loop_
_entity_poly.entity_id
_entity_poly.type
_entity_poly.pdbx_seq_one_letter_code
_entity_poly.pdbx_strand_id
1 'polypeptide(L)' 'MTRLNLSLACWGYDRTEALLSQTVRPDGIDLNFQVLSVEETFFRMLRNREFDAA' A
#
# COMPACT_ATOMS: atom_id res chain seq x y z
N MET A 1 19.27 7.64 -8.76
CA MET A 1 18.38 8.27 -7.77
C MET A 1 17.95 7.19 -6.78
N THR A 2 17.86 7.51 -5.48
CA THR A 2 17.32 6.58 -4.48
C THR A 2 15.81 6.46 -4.68
N ARG A 3 15.29 5.21 -4.67
CA ARG A 3 13.85 4.97 -4.76
C ARG A 3 13.17 5.43 -3.46
N LEU A 4 11.96 5.97 -3.58
CA LEU A 4 11.12 6.37 -2.44
C LEU A 4 10.52 5.12 -1.81
N ASN A 5 10.74 4.88 -0.52
CA ASN A 5 10.02 3.86 0.21
C ASN A 5 8.62 4.39 0.53
N LEU A 6 7.58 3.72 0.03
CA LEU A 6 6.19 4.10 0.25
C LEU A 6 5.38 2.89 0.72
N SER A 7 4.61 3.07 1.77
CA SER A 7 3.69 2.06 2.31
C SER A 7 2.24 2.37 1.96
N LEU A 8 1.54 1.37 1.41
CA LEU A 8 0.13 1.44 1.05
C LEU A 8 -0.62 0.24 1.64
N ALA A 9 -1.67 0.49 2.40
CA ALA A 9 -2.55 -0.54 2.92
C ALA A 9 -3.97 -0.39 2.38
N CYS A 10 -4.48 -1.35 1.63
CA CYS A 10 -5.89 -1.36 1.22
C CYS A 10 -6.39 -2.79 1.01
N TRP A 11 -7.68 -2.96 0.72
CA TRP A 11 -8.22 -4.27 0.38
C TRP A 11 -7.70 -4.76 -0.98
N GLY A 12 -7.87 -6.05 -1.26
CA GLY A 12 -7.52 -6.67 -2.54
C GLY A 12 -8.51 -6.29 -3.64
N TYR A 13 -8.46 -5.05 -4.11
CA TYR A 13 -9.28 -4.58 -5.22
C TYR A 13 -8.67 -4.97 -6.57
N ASP A 14 -9.53 -5.24 -7.54
CA ASP A 14 -9.19 -5.41 -8.96
C ASP A 14 -8.34 -4.24 -9.48
N ARG A 15 -8.67 -3.00 -9.10
CA ARG A 15 -7.95 -1.78 -9.54
C ARG A 15 -6.52 -1.69 -9.04
N THR A 16 -6.19 -2.33 -7.92
CA THR A 16 -4.84 -2.29 -7.31
C THR A 16 -4.11 -3.62 -7.44
N GLU A 17 -4.73 -4.64 -8.04
CA GLU A 17 -4.16 -5.97 -8.23
C GLU A 17 -2.83 -5.94 -9.02
N ALA A 18 -2.71 -5.08 -10.02
CA ALA A 18 -1.47 -4.95 -10.80
C ALA A 18 -0.28 -4.44 -9.95
N LEU A 19 -0.55 -3.64 -8.92
CA LEU A 19 0.46 -3.17 -7.95
C LEU A 19 0.81 -4.28 -6.97
N LEU A 20 -0.20 -4.99 -6.45
CA LEU A 20 -0.02 -6.12 -5.54
C LEU A 20 0.78 -7.27 -6.19
N SER A 21 0.42 -7.64 -7.42
CA SER A 21 1.10 -8.68 -8.22
C SER A 21 2.46 -8.24 -8.74
N GLN A 22 2.82 -6.96 -8.58
CA GLN A 22 4.02 -6.32 -9.13
C GLN A 22 4.14 -6.41 -10.66
N THR A 23 3.04 -6.70 -11.37
CA THR A 23 2.96 -6.62 -12.84
C THR A 23 3.16 -5.17 -13.31
N VAL A 24 2.69 -4.22 -12.51
CA VAL A 24 3.01 -2.80 -12.63
C VAL A 24 3.87 -2.38 -11.44
N ARG A 25 5.04 -1.82 -11.72
CA ARG A 25 5.94 -1.27 -10.70
C ARG A 25 6.06 0.24 -10.93
N PRO A 26 5.68 1.07 -9.96
CA PRO A 26 5.85 2.51 -10.12
C PRO A 26 7.33 2.86 -10.26
N ASP A 27 7.64 3.72 -11.22
CA ASP A 27 9.01 4.19 -11.41
C ASP A 27 9.45 5.01 -10.20
N GLY A 28 10.70 4.81 -9.76
CA GLY A 28 11.26 5.53 -8.62
C GLY A 28 10.67 5.20 -7.23
N ILE A 29 9.71 4.29 -7.08
CA ILE A 29 9.09 3.95 -5.76
C ILE A 29 9.32 2.49 -5.42
N ASP A 30 9.88 2.24 -4.25
CA ASP A 30 9.85 0.94 -3.58
C ASP A 30 8.56 0.82 -2.77
N LEU A 31 7.57 0.13 -3.33
CA LEU A 31 6.22 0.07 -2.79
C LEU A 31 6.06 -1.14 -1.87
N ASN A 32 5.81 -0.87 -0.59
CA ASN A 32 5.35 -1.86 0.38
C ASN A 32 3.82 -1.89 0.40
N PHE A 33 3.24 -2.83 -0.36
CA PHE A 33 1.79 -3.02 -0.47
C PHE A 33 1.30 -4.06 0.54
N GLN A 34 0.31 -3.70 1.37
CA GLN A 34 -0.30 -4.59 2.35
C GLN A 34 -1.80 -4.75 2.07
N VAL A 35 -2.24 -6.00 1.87
CA VAL A 35 -3.67 -6.32 1.76
C VAL A 35 -4.23 -6.51 3.17
N LEU A 36 -5.10 -5.62 3.60
CA LEU A 36 -5.70 -5.63 4.95
C LEU A 36 -7.19 -5.35 4.87
N SER A 37 -7.97 -5.92 5.80
CA SER A 37 -9.39 -5.62 5.94
C SER A 37 -9.65 -4.16 6.19
N VAL A 38 -10.85 -3.72 5.84
CA VAL A 38 -11.25 -2.33 5.99
C VAL A 38 -11.16 -1.90 7.45
N GLU A 39 -11.58 -2.77 8.37
CA GLU A 39 -11.50 -2.52 9.81
C GLU A 39 -10.05 -2.38 10.28
N GLU A 40 -9.17 -3.30 9.86
CA GLU A 40 -7.76 -3.29 10.25
C GLU A 40 -7.01 -2.09 9.66
N THR A 41 -7.26 -1.78 8.39
CA THR A 41 -6.69 -0.62 7.69
C THR A 41 -7.05 0.67 8.41
N PHE A 42 -8.33 0.87 8.72
CA PHE A 42 -8.78 2.07 9.44
C PHE A 42 -8.23 2.12 10.86
N PHE A 43 -8.24 1.00 11.60
CA PHE A 43 -7.73 0.95 12.96
C PHE A 43 -6.25 1.35 13.00
N ARG A 44 -5.40 0.72 12.20
CA ARG A 44 -3.95 0.99 12.15
C ARG A 44 -3.64 2.40 11.63
N MET A 45 -4.33 2.86 10.59
CA MET A 45 -4.07 4.19 10.02
C MET A 45 -4.54 5.33 10.93
N LEU A 46 -5.79 5.30 11.38
CA LEU A 46 -6.36 6.41 12.16
C LEU A 46 -5.78 6.50 13.57
N ARG A 47 -5.37 5.37 14.15
CA ARG A 47 -4.80 5.33 15.49
C ARG A 47 -3.29 5.58 15.50
N ASN A 48 -2.56 4.92 14.61
CA ASN A 48 -1.11 4.80 14.70
C ASN A 48 -0.37 5.38 13.47
N ARG A 49 -1.09 5.74 12.39
CA ARG A 49 -0.50 6.22 11.13
C ARG A 49 0.58 5.28 10.60
N GLU A 50 0.28 3.98 10.61
CA GLU A 50 1.25 2.93 10.26
C GLU A 50 1.60 2.86 8.77
N PHE A 51 0.91 3.62 7.91
CA PHE A 51 1.12 3.66 6.48
C PHE A 51 1.20 5.11 5.97
N ASP A 52 1.83 5.29 4.82
CA ASP A 52 1.86 6.58 4.12
C ASP A 52 0.52 6.86 3.41
N ALA A 53 -0.18 5.80 2.98
CA ALA A 53 -1.50 5.85 2.36
C ALA A 53 -2.36 4.63 2.73
N ALA A 54 -3.68 4.83 2.80
CA ALA A 54 -4.68 3.80 3.12
C ALA A 54 -6.00 4.04 2.37
#